data_AF-A0A0U2LCK6-F1
#
_entry.id   AF-A0A0U2LCK6-F1
#
_cell.length_a   1.000
_cell.length_b   1.000
_cell.length_c   1.000
_cell.angle_alpha   90.00
_cell.angle_beta   90.00
_cell.angle_gamma   90.00
#
_symmetry.space_group_name_H-M   'P 1'
#
loop_
_entity.id
_entity.type
_entity.pdbx_description
1 polymer ?
#
loop_
_entity_poly.entity_id
_entity_poly.type
_entity_poly.pdbx_seq_one_letter_code
_entity_poly.pdbx_strand_id
1 'polypeptide(L)'
;MAEGRFTVVLRRYGLYFAWIVSLIATGGSLYLSEVLLFAPCDLCWFQRIFMYPQTIILGMASYRGDKNVVRYLLPVNIVGGCISLYHYALQKVPAISEFAVCRSVVPCDEDYLNWYGIVTIPLLALIAFVLIALLLWFGRKEEA
;
A
#
# COMPACT_ATOMS: atom_id res chain seq x y z
N MET A 1 32.05 9.30 -5.78
CA MET A 1 30.59 9.40 -5.56
C MET A 1 30.26 8.60 -4.32
N ALA A 2 29.87 9.26 -3.24
CA ALA A 2 29.65 8.62 -1.94
C ALA A 2 28.39 7.75 -1.98
N GLU A 3 28.54 6.47 -2.30
CA GLU A 3 27.53 5.46 -1.97
C GLU A 3 27.41 5.41 -0.45
N GLY A 4 26.39 6.08 0.08
CA GLY A 4 26.15 6.15 1.52
C GLY A 4 25.95 4.75 2.11
N ARG A 5 26.50 4.53 3.32
CA ARG A 5 26.24 3.33 4.14
C ARG A 5 24.73 2.98 4.22
N PHE A 6 23.86 3.99 4.10
CA PHE A 6 22.41 3.88 4.07
C PHE A 6 21.88 3.06 2.87
N THR A 7 22.37 3.27 1.65
CA THR A 7 21.96 2.49 0.46
C THR A 7 22.38 1.03 0.55
N VAL A 8 23.51 0.74 1.19
CA VAL A 8 24.00 -0.63 1.41
C VAL A 8 23.09 -1.39 2.40
N VAL A 9 22.65 -0.71 3.47
CA VAL A 9 21.68 -1.27 4.44
C VAL A 9 20.33 -1.50 3.78
N LEU A 10 19.82 -0.54 3.01
CA LEU A 10 18.59 -0.66 2.25
C LEU A 10 18.63 -1.80 1.22
N ARG A 11 19.78 -2.04 0.59
CA ARG A 11 19.94 -3.12 -0.38
C ARG A 11 19.99 -4.50 0.28
N ARG A 12 20.61 -4.61 1.46
CA ARG A 12 20.70 -5.86 2.23
C ARG A 12 19.39 -6.22 2.92
N TYR A 13 18.66 -5.24 3.46
CA TYR A 13 17.45 -5.44 4.26
C TYR A 13 16.16 -4.92 3.60
N GLY A 14 16.20 -4.53 2.32
CA GLY A 14 15.06 -3.91 1.62
C GLY A 14 13.82 -4.79 1.59
N LEU A 15 13.97 -6.10 1.38
CA LEU A 15 12.86 -7.06 1.44
C LEU A 15 12.25 -7.16 2.85
N TYR A 16 13.09 -7.11 3.88
CA TYR A 16 12.65 -7.16 5.27
C TYR A 16 11.90 -5.89 5.68
N PHE A 17 12.40 -4.71 5.29
CA PHE A 17 11.69 -3.45 5.51
C PHE A 17 10.37 -3.41 4.74
N ALA A 18 10.35 -3.87 3.48
CA ALA A 18 9.13 -3.93 2.68
C ALA A 18 8.08 -4.85 3.32
N TRP A 19 8.52 -5.99 3.88
CA TRP A 19 7.66 -6.89 4.63
C TRP A 19 7.07 -6.23 5.88
N ILE A 20 7.88 -5.54 6.69
CA ILE A 20 7.39 -4.81 7.88
C ILE A 20 6.34 -3.76 7.50
N VAL A 21 6.61 -2.97 6.46
CA VAL A 21 5.66 -1.95 6.00
C VAL A 21 4.34 -2.60 5.57
N SER A 22 4.41 -3.71 4.83
CA SER A 22 3.21 -4.45 4.41
C SER A 22 2.44 -5.02 5.61
N LEU A 23 3.12 -5.52 6.64
CA LEU A 23 2.49 -6.03 7.86
C LEU A 23 1.75 -4.93 8.62
N ILE A 24 2.36 -3.76 8.77
CA ILE A 24 1.73 -2.61 9.43
C ILE A 24 0.52 -2.14 8.62
N ALA A 25 0.60 -2.10 7.29
CA ALA A 25 -0.50 -1.71 6.43
C ALA A 25 -1.68 -2.69 6.51
N THR A 26 -1.42 -3.99 6.41
CA THR A 26 -2.43 -5.05 6.55
C THR A 26 -3.03 -5.05 7.95
N GLY A 27 -2.19 -5.03 9.00
CA GLY A 27 -2.64 -5.00 10.39
C GLY A 27 -3.47 -3.77 10.72
N GLY A 28 -3.07 -2.58 10.23
CA GLY A 28 -3.85 -1.37 10.33
C GLY A 28 -5.20 -1.51 9.64
N SER A 29 -5.23 -2.05 8.42
CA SER A 29 -6.49 -2.29 7.70
C SER A 29 -7.45 -3.22 8.44
N LEU A 30 -6.95 -4.31 9.03
CA LEU A 30 -7.77 -5.22 9.84
C LEU A 30 -8.26 -4.55 11.14
N TYR A 31 -7.39 -3.80 11.82
CA TYR A 31 -7.75 -3.11 13.07
C TYR A 31 -8.93 -2.14 12.86
N LEU A 32 -8.92 -1.40 11.76
CA LEU A 32 -10.02 -0.48 11.42
C LEU A 32 -11.35 -1.21 11.20
N SER A 33 -11.34 -2.42 10.63
CA SER A 33 -12.59 -3.17 10.39
C SER A 33 -13.07 -3.98 11.59
N GLU A 34 -12.16 -4.63 12.32
CA GLU A 34 -12.56 -5.54 13.41
C GLU A 34 -12.76 -4.81 14.75
N VAL A 35 -11.96 -3.77 15.01
CA VAL A 35 -11.97 -3.07 16.31
C VAL A 35 -12.82 -1.81 16.25
N LEU A 36 -12.63 -1.00 15.21
CA LEU A 36 -13.40 0.24 15.02
C LEU A 36 -14.71 0.03 14.24
N LEU A 37 -14.97 -1.19 13.78
CA LEU A 37 -16.19 -1.58 13.05
C LEU A 37 -16.49 -0.71 11.82
N PHE A 38 -15.44 -0.18 11.17
CA PHE A 38 -15.59 0.53 9.91
C PHE A 38 -15.79 -0.46 8.76
N ALA A 39 -16.97 -0.39 8.16
CA ALA A 39 -17.32 -1.19 6.99
C ALA A 39 -16.47 -0.74 5.79
N PRO A 40 -15.74 -1.66 5.12
CA PRO A 40 -14.93 -1.29 3.97
C PRO A 40 -15.81 -0.98 2.77
N CYS A 41 -15.46 0.09 2.06
CA CYS A 41 -16.01 0.42 0.75
C CYS A 41 -15.51 -0.55 -0.35
N ASP A 42 -16.15 -0.61 -1.51
CA ASP A 42 -15.71 -1.50 -2.60
C ASP A 42 -14.28 -1.18 -3.07
N LEU A 43 -13.92 0.11 -3.19
CA LEU A 43 -12.57 0.53 -3.55
C LEU A 43 -11.54 0.12 -2.49
N CYS A 44 -11.90 0.24 -1.21
CA CYS A 44 -11.11 -0.18 -0.07
C CYS A 44 -10.86 -1.69 -0.13
N TRP A 45 -11.87 -2.45 -0.54
CA TRP A 45 -11.78 -3.89 -0.72
C TRP A 45 -10.83 -4.26 -1.86
N PHE A 46 -10.88 -3.55 -3.00
CA PHE A 46 -9.89 -3.72 -4.07
C PHE A 46 -8.46 -3.46 -3.56
N GLN A 47 -8.23 -2.40 -2.78
CA GLN A 47 -6.91 -2.15 -2.18
C GLN A 47 -6.44 -3.31 -1.30
N ARG A 48 -7.34 -3.96 -0.53
CA ARG A 48 -7.02 -5.13 0.29
C ARG A 48 -6.62 -6.35 -0.54
N ILE A 49 -7.30 -6.60 -1.67
CA ILE A 49 -6.93 -7.70 -2.58
C ILE A 49 -5.49 -7.56 -3.07
N PHE A 50 -5.06 -6.33 -3.36
CA PHE A 50 -3.69 -6.09 -3.79
C PHE A 50 -2.70 -6.14 -2.61
N MET A 51 -3.06 -5.66 -1.42
CA MET A 51 -2.14 -5.57 -0.27
C MET A 51 -1.92 -6.90 0.47
N TYR A 52 -2.98 -7.67 0.77
CA TYR A 52 -2.89 -8.83 1.67
C TYR A 52 -2.02 -9.98 1.11
N PRO A 53 -2.07 -10.32 -0.19
CA PRO A 53 -1.16 -11.31 -0.75
C PRO A 53 0.31 -10.83 -0.69
N GLN A 54 0.56 -9.53 -0.83
CA GLN A 54 1.92 -8.98 -0.79
C GLN A 54 2.58 -9.22 0.57
N THR A 55 1.85 -9.10 1.68
CA THR A 55 2.37 -9.42 3.02
C THR A 55 2.94 -10.84 3.11
N ILE A 56 2.22 -11.81 2.55
CA ILE A 56 2.61 -13.23 2.61
C ILE A 56 3.80 -13.47 1.68
N ILE A 57 3.74 -12.95 0.45
CA ILE A 57 4.77 -13.13 -0.57
C ILE A 57 6.09 -12.46 -0.13
N LEU A 58 6.05 -11.24 0.40
CA LEU A 58 7.22 -10.54 0.94
C LEU A 58 7.78 -11.25 2.18
N GLY A 59 6.93 -11.87 3.01
CA GLY A 59 7.36 -12.69 4.13
C GLY A 59 8.17 -13.90 3.68
N MET A 60 7.65 -14.64 2.70
CA MET A 60 8.37 -15.80 2.13
C MET A 60 9.67 -15.39 1.43
N ALA A 61 9.63 -14.29 0.67
CA ALA A 61 10.80 -13.79 -0.05
C ALA A 61 11.88 -13.25 0.89
N SER A 62 11.49 -12.59 2.00
CA SER A 62 12.45 -12.12 3.00
C SER A 62 13.09 -13.28 3.77
N TYR A 63 12.36 -14.35 4.06
CA TYR A 63 12.91 -15.56 4.70
C TYR A 63 13.87 -16.33 3.78
N ARG A 64 13.52 -16.48 2.48
CA ARG A 64 14.35 -17.18 1.49
C ARG A 64 15.46 -16.31 0.88
N GLY A 65 15.41 -15.00 1.08
CA GLY A 65 16.31 -14.05 0.43
C GLY A 65 16.11 -13.94 -1.09
N ASP A 66 14.95 -14.34 -1.62
CA ASP A 66 14.69 -14.40 -3.06
C ASP A 66 14.30 -13.03 -3.62
N LYS A 67 15.19 -12.42 -4.40
CA LYS A 67 15.01 -11.10 -5.01
C LYS A 67 14.22 -11.13 -6.32
N ASN A 68 13.99 -12.31 -6.90
CA ASN A 68 13.20 -12.44 -8.13
C ASN A 68 11.74 -12.01 -7.93
N VAL A 69 11.26 -12.05 -6.68
CA VAL A 69 9.90 -11.65 -6.31
C VAL A 69 9.58 -10.21 -6.69
N VAL A 70 10.61 -9.34 -6.78
CA VAL A 70 10.48 -7.93 -7.16
C VAL A 70 9.82 -7.78 -8.53
N ARG A 71 10.11 -8.68 -9.48
CA ARG A 71 9.60 -8.59 -10.86
C ARG A 71 8.08 -8.71 -10.94
N TYR A 72 7.49 -9.51 -10.06
CA TYR A 72 6.05 -9.76 -10.03
C TYR A 72 5.31 -8.87 -9.03
N LEU A 73 5.93 -8.54 -7.90
CA LEU A 73 5.31 -7.69 -6.88
C LEU A 73 5.25 -6.21 -7.28
N LEU A 74 6.22 -5.72 -8.04
CA LEU A 74 6.27 -4.31 -8.45
C LEU A 74 5.04 -3.89 -9.29
N PRO A 75 4.64 -4.60 -10.37
CA PRO A 75 3.44 -4.22 -11.13
C PRO A 75 2.16 -4.31 -10.30
N VAL A 76 2.02 -5.34 -9.46
CA VAL A 76 0.87 -5.49 -8.53
C VAL A 76 0.78 -4.29 -7.58
N ASN A 77 1.92 -3.86 -7.04
CA ASN A 77 2.01 -2.72 -6.16
C ASN A 77 1.65 -1.39 -6.85
N ILE A 78 2.08 -1.20 -8.11
CA ILE A 78 1.75 -0.02 -8.91
C ILE A 78 0.24 0.05 -9.15
N VAL A 79 -0.39 -1.06 -9.50
CA VAL A 79 -1.85 -1.13 -9.71
C VAL A 79 -2.60 -0.79 -8.42
N GLY A 80 -2.21 -1.39 -7.29
CA GLY A 80 -2.77 -1.06 -5.98
C GLY A 80 -2.60 0.42 -5.61
N GLY A 81 -1.42 0.99 -5.87
CA GLY A 81 -1.12 2.41 -5.67
C GLY A 81 -1.98 3.33 -6.54
N CYS A 82 -2.21 3.01 -7.81
CA CYS A 82 -3.10 3.77 -8.69
C CYS A 82 -4.55 3.77 -8.17
N ILE A 83 -5.03 2.63 -7.66
CA ILE A 83 -6.37 2.53 -7.07
C ILE A 83 -6.47 3.40 -5.80
N SER A 84 -5.45 3.39 -4.94
CA SER A 84 -5.40 4.27 -3.76
C SER A 84 -5.36 5.75 -4.11
N LEU A 85 -4.61 6.12 -5.15
CA LEU A 85 -4.56 7.49 -5.65
C LEU A 85 -5.93 7.94 -6.19
N TYR A 86 -6.60 7.08 -6.96
CA TYR A 86 -7.95 7.34 -7.44
C TYR A 86 -8.93 7.53 -6.29
N HIS A 87 -8.89 6.63 -5.29
CA HIS A 87 -9.76 6.71 -4.13
C HIS A 87 -9.52 8.00 -3.32
N TYR A 88 -8.26 8.40 -3.12
CA TYR A 88 -7.94 9.67 -2.45
C TYR A 88 -8.45 10.89 -3.23
N ALA A 89 -8.30 10.89 -4.57
CA ALA A 89 -8.82 11.95 -5.41
C ALA A 89 -10.36 12.04 -5.33
N LEU A 90 -11.03 10.90 -5.18
CA LEU A 90 -12.48 10.81 -5.06
C LEU A 90 -13.00 11.44 -3.75
N GLN A 91 -12.25 11.31 -2.66
CA GLN A 91 -12.59 11.93 -1.36
C GLN A 91 -12.29 13.44 -1.31
N LYS A 92 -11.25 13.91 -2.03
CA LYS A 92 -10.82 15.32 -1.99
C LYS A 92 -11.45 16.19 -3.07
N VAL A 93 -11.85 15.62 -4.20
CA VAL A 93 -12.40 16.38 -5.33
C VAL A 93 -13.89 16.08 -5.46
N PRO A 94 -14.78 16.97 -5.00
CA PRO A 94 -16.23 16.76 -5.07
C PRO A 94 -16.76 16.67 -6.52
N ALA A 95 -16.04 17.24 -7.49
CA ALA A 95 -16.38 17.11 -8.92
C ALA A 95 -16.18 15.67 -9.45
N ILE A 96 -15.37 14.84 -8.78
CA ILE A 96 -15.14 13.44 -9.15
C ILE A 96 -16.08 12.51 -8.37
N SER A 97 -16.49 12.89 -7.16
CA SER A 97 -17.46 12.13 -6.37
C SER A 97 -18.84 12.07 -7.03
N GLU A 98 -19.24 13.08 -7.80
CA GLU A 98 -20.48 13.02 -8.61
C GLU A 98 -20.42 11.97 -9.74
N PHE A 99 -19.22 11.66 -10.25
CA PHE A 99 -18.98 10.59 -11.23
C PHE A 99 -18.67 9.23 -10.57
N ALA A 100 -18.73 9.15 -9.24
CA ALA A 100 -18.48 7.91 -8.52
C ALA A 100 -19.53 6.86 -8.90
N VAL A 101 -19.11 5.88 -9.70
CA VAL A 101 -19.94 4.76 -10.15
C VAL A 101 -20.31 3.81 -9.00
N CYS A 102 -19.63 3.93 -7.85
CA CYS A 102 -19.85 3.10 -6.66
C CYS A 102 -21.01 3.63 -5.80
N ARG A 103 -22.23 3.12 -6.06
CA ARG A 103 -23.38 3.19 -5.15
C ARG A 103 -23.55 1.89 -4.37
N SER A 104 -22.52 1.46 -3.64
CA SER A 104 -22.64 0.35 -2.70
C SER A 104 -23.33 0.79 -1.40
N VAL A 105 -23.62 -0.18 -0.53
CA VAL A 105 -24.26 0.02 0.78
C VAL A 105 -23.47 1.02 1.66
N VAL A 106 -22.18 1.19 1.40
CA VAL A 106 -21.29 2.12 2.12
C VAL A 106 -20.68 3.12 1.11
N PRO A 107 -20.87 4.44 1.29
CA PRO A 107 -20.31 5.44 0.37
C PRO A 107 -18.78 5.40 0.36
N CYS A 108 -18.18 5.54 -0.82
CA CYS A 108 -16.73 5.66 -0.97
C CYS A 108 -16.21 7.09 -0.72
N ASP A 109 -17.10 8.07 -0.47
CA ASP A 109 -16.74 9.46 -0.16
C ASP A 109 -16.74 9.77 1.35
N GLU A 110 -17.25 8.86 2.18
CA GLU A 110 -17.29 9.00 3.63
C GLU A 110 -15.90 8.84 4.25
N ASP A 111 -15.40 9.91 4.87
CA ASP A 111 -14.12 9.96 5.58
C ASP A 111 -14.29 9.66 7.08
N TYR A 112 -14.27 8.37 7.44
CA TYR A 112 -14.37 7.91 8.85
C TYR A 112 -13.21 8.37 9.75
N LEU A 113 -12.02 8.55 9.16
CA LEU A 113 -10.79 8.96 9.84
C LEU A 113 -10.41 10.35 9.36
N ASN A 114 -11.23 11.37 9.58
CA ASN A 114 -10.88 12.74 9.18
C ASN A 114 -9.95 13.42 10.21
N TRP A 115 -8.77 12.84 10.46
CA TRP A 115 -7.78 13.42 11.36
C TRP A 115 -7.11 14.61 10.64
N TYR A 116 -7.36 15.83 11.12
CA TYR A 116 -6.84 17.09 10.55
C TYR A 116 -7.28 17.43 9.11
N GLY A 117 -8.28 16.73 8.54
CA GLY A 117 -8.76 17.02 7.18
C GLY A 117 -7.84 16.53 6.06
N ILE A 118 -6.75 15.80 6.36
CA ILE A 118 -5.73 15.39 5.37
C ILE A 118 -5.45 13.88 5.42
N VAL A 119 -5.41 13.28 6.62
CA VAL A 119 -5.03 11.87 6.80
C VAL A 119 -6.25 10.98 6.59
N THR A 120 -6.45 10.48 5.37
CA THR A 120 -7.52 9.51 5.09
C THR A 120 -6.97 8.08 4.96
N ILE A 121 -7.85 7.09 5.07
CA ILE A 121 -7.51 5.67 4.90
C ILE A 121 -6.78 5.41 3.55
N PRO A 122 -7.28 5.91 2.40
CA PRO A 122 -6.58 5.70 1.12
C PRO A 122 -5.23 6.41 1.04
N LEU A 123 -5.03 7.53 1.74
CA LEU A 123 -3.70 8.17 1.80
C LEU A 123 -2.68 7.28 2.52
N LEU A 124 -3.06 6.67 3.64
CA LEU A 124 -2.22 5.74 4.37
C LEU A 124 -1.87 4.51 3.52
N ALA A 125 -2.85 3.98 2.78
CA ALA A 125 -2.62 2.88 1.84
C ALA A 125 -1.69 3.29 0.69
N LEU A 126 -1.84 4.51 0.15
CA LEU A 126 -0.98 5.05 -0.89
C LEU A 126 0.48 5.16 -0.41
N ILE A 127 0.70 5.70 0.80
CA ILE A 127 2.03 5.80 1.40
C ILE A 127 2.65 4.41 1.55
N ALA A 128 1.88 3.42 2.02
CA ALA A 128 2.36 2.05 2.14
C ALA A 128 2.79 1.46 0.78
N PHE A 129 1.94 1.57 -0.25
CA PHE A 129 2.26 1.07 -1.59
C PHE A 129 3.50 1.77 -2.19
N VAL A 130 3.61 3.09 -2.04
CA VAL A 130 4.78 3.86 -2.50
C VAL A 130 6.05 3.44 -1.76
N LEU A 131 6.00 3.29 -0.44
CA LEU A 131 7.15 2.83 0.35
C LEU A 131 7.59 1.43 -0.08
N ILE A 132 6.66 0.49 -0.23
CA ILE A 132 6.97 -0.88 -0.71
C ILE A 132 7.57 -0.82 -2.12
N ALA A 133 7.06 0.05 -3.01
CA ALA A 133 7.56 0.17 -4.38
C ALA A 133 9.00 0.69 -4.41
N LEU A 134 9.30 1.72 -3.62
CA LEU A 134 10.64 2.28 -3.51
C LEU A 134 11.61 1.25 -2.93
N LEU A 135 11.22 0.55 -1.86
CA LEU A 135 12.05 -0.49 -1.23
C LEU A 135 12.36 -1.64 -2.21
N LEU A 136 11.37 -2.09 -2.97
CA LEU A 136 11.56 -3.09 -4.01
C LEU A 136 12.44 -2.60 -5.16
N TRP A 137 12.25 -1.35 -5.60
CA TRP A 137 13.02 -0.75 -6.69
C TRP A 137 14.50 -0.59 -6.34
N PHE A 138 14.82 -0.07 -5.15
CA PHE A 138 16.20 0.07 -4.69
C PHE A 138 16.85 -1.27 -4.34
N GLY A 139 16.07 -2.24 -3.85
CA GLY A 139 16.54 -3.61 -3.60
C GLY A 139 16.90 -4.40 -4.86
N ARG A 140 16.42 -3.99 -6.04
CA ARG A 140 16.67 -4.66 -7.33
C ARG A 140 18.09 -4.48 -7.89
N LYS A 141 18.84 -3.46 -7.44
CA LYS A 141 20.17 -3.11 -8.00
C LYS A 141 21.29 -4.14 -7.79
N GLU A 142 20.99 -5.34 -7.31
CA GLU A 142 21.95 -6.44 -7.22
C GLU A 142 22.04 -7.29 -8.50
N GLU A 143 21.17 -7.05 -9.49
CA GLU A 143 21.15 -7.80 -10.76
C GLU A 143 21.51 -6.91 -11.96
N ALA A 144 22.68 -6.24 -11.92
CA ALA A 144 23.33 -5.69 -13.10
C ALA A 144 24.83 -5.95 -13.03
#